data_AF-A0A392U3B4-F1
#
_entry.id   AF-A0A392U3B4-F1
#
_cell.length_a   1.000
_cell.length_b   1.000
_cell.length_c   1.000
_cell.angle_alpha   90.00
_cell.angle_beta   90.00
_cell.angle_gamma   90.00
#
_symmetry.space_group_name_H-M   'P 1'
#
loop_
_entity.id
_entity.type
_entity.pdbx_description
1 polymer ?
#
loop_
_entity_poly.entity_id
_entity_poly.type
_entity_poly.pdbx_seq_one_letter_code
_entity_poly.pdbx_strand_id
1 'polypeptide(L)' 'GPFVIKEVFAHGAIEIYKPGDEANTFKVNGQRLKIYKGGDVERHKVALLFGDP' A
#
# COMPACT_ATOMS: atom_id res chain seq x y z
N GLY A 1 5.70 -0.26 0.91
CA GLY A 1 5.93 0.20 -0.48
C GLY A 1 4.96 1.32 -0.81
N PRO A 2 5.22 2.14 -1.84
CA PRO A 2 4.26 3.12 -2.33
C PRO A 2 3.05 2.42 -2.96
N PHE A 3 1.86 2.93 -2.67
CA PHE A 3 0.60 2.42 -3.21
C PHE A 3 -0.13 3.56 -3.92
N VAL A 4 -0.95 3.21 -4.88
CA VAL A 4 -1.80 4.16 -5.61
C VAL A 4 -3.22 4.03 -5.11
N ILE A 5 -3.90 5.16 -4.94
CA ILE A 5 -5.30 5.20 -4.54
C ILE A 5 -6.15 4.88 -5.76
N LYS A 6 -7.03 3.88 -5.62
CA LYS A 6 -8.03 3.54 -6.63
C LYS A 6 -9.34 4.27 -6.37
N GLU A 7 -9.84 4.17 -5.13
CA GLU A 7 -11.12 4.77 -4.74
C GLU A 7 -11.11 5.17 -3.26
N VAL A 8 -11.84 6.23 -2.93
CA VAL A 8 -12.08 6.69 -1.56
C VAL A 8 -13.57 6.54 -1.26
N PHE A 9 -13.91 5.76 -0.23
CA PHE A 9 -15.29 5.53 0.19
C PHE A 9 -15.73 6.53 1.26
N ALA A 10 -17.05 6.67 1.40
CA ALA A 10 -17.65 7.30 2.57
C ALA A 10 -17.10 6.65 3.86
N HIS A 11 -16.92 7.46 4.90
CA HIS A 11 -16.32 7.07 6.19
C HIS A 11 -14.80 6.82 6.17
N GLY A 12 -14.11 7.21 5.10
CA GLY A 12 -12.65 7.29 5.08
C GLY A 12 -11.94 5.96 4.84
N ALA A 13 -12.64 4.92 4.39
CA ALA A 13 -11.98 3.75 3.83
C ALA A 13 -11.44 4.08 2.43
N ILE A 14 -10.27 3.55 2.09
CA ILE A 14 -9.59 3.79 0.81
C ILE A 14 -9.19 2.46 0.22
N GLU A 15 -9.53 2.24 -1.06
CA GLU A 15 -8.97 1.14 -1.84
C GLU A 15 -7.66 1.58 -2.50
N ILE A 16 -6.63 0.77 -2.30
CA ILE A 16 -5.29 1.00 -2.83
C ILE A 16 -4.79 -0.21 -3.61
N TYR A 17 -3.92 0.02 -4.58
CA TYR A 17 -3.26 -1.03 -5.36
C TYR A 17 -1.77 -0.78 -5.47
N LYS A 18 -1.03 -1.83 -5.85
CA LYS A 18 0.40 -1.72 -6.12
C LYS A 18 0.62 -1.32 -7.59
N PRO A 19 1.46 -0.32 -7.88
CA PRO A 19 1.83 -0.03 -9.27
C PRO A 19 2.43 -1.29 -9.92
N GLY A 20 1.89 -1.70 -11.07
CA GLY A 20 2.27 -2.92 -11.78
C GLY A 20 1.48 -4.19 -11.39
N ASP A 21 0.59 -4.10 -10.41
CA ASP A 21 -0.35 -5.16 -10.03
C ASP A 21 -1.70 -4.52 -9.66
N GLU A 22 -2.41 -4.04 -10.68
CA GLU A 22 -3.67 -3.30 -10.56
C GLU A 22 -4.85 -4.20 -10.19
N ALA A 23 -4.74 -5.50 -10.47
CA ALA A 23 -5.74 -6.50 -10.13
C ALA A 23 -5.78 -6.76 -8.62
N ASN A 24 -4.67 -6.56 -7.92
CA ASN A 24 -4.53 -6.83 -6.51
C ASN A 24 -4.75 -5.56 -5.68
N THR A 25 -6.02 -5.32 -5.34
CA THR A 25 -6.45 -4.19 -4.53
C THR A 25 -6.69 -4.58 -3.08
N PHE A 26 -6.47 -3.63 -2.18
CA PHE A 26 -6.71 -3.80 -0.75
C PHE A 26 -7.46 -2.59 -0.21
N LYS A 27 -8.44 -2.83 0.66
CA LYS A 27 -9.16 -1.77 1.37
C LYS A 27 -8.52 -1.51 2.72
N VAL A 28 -8.20 -0.25 2.99
CA VAL A 28 -7.55 0.18 4.24
C VAL A 28 -8.26 1.40 4.81
N ASN A 29 -8.09 1.66 6.11
CA ASN A 29 -8.56 2.91 6.70
C ASN A 29 -7.63 4.05 6.26
N GLY A 30 -8.20 5.06 5.59
CA GLY A 30 -7.51 6.23 5.07
C GLY A 30 -6.84 7.10 6.12
N GLN A 31 -7.30 7.05 7.37
CA GLN A 31 -6.62 7.72 8.49
C GLN A 31 -5.21 7.17 8.74
N ARG A 32 -4.93 5.95 8.28
CA ARG A 32 -3.63 5.28 8.43
C ARG A 32 -2.73 5.44 7.20
N LEU A 33 -3.19 6.14 6.15
CA LEU A 33 -2.37 6.43 4.98
C LEU A 33 -1.46 7.65 5.23
N LYS A 34 -0.21 7.56 4.76
CA LYS A 34 0.74 8.68 4.77
C LYS A 34 1.07 9.08 3.33
N ILE A 35 0.97 10.38 3.03
CA ILE A 35 1.30 10.92 1.71
C ILE A 35 2.76 10.65 1.40
N TYR A 36 3.00 10.03 0.25
CA TYR A 36 4.34 9.75 -0.25
C TYR A 36 4.88 10.98 -1.00
N LYS A 37 5.94 11.61 -0.49
CA LYS A 37 6.50 12.87 -1.01
C LYS A 37 7.67 12.71 -2.00
N GLY A 38 7.96 11.49 -2.45
CA GLY A 38 9.02 11.22 -3.43
C GLY A 38 10.43 11.36 -2.85
N GLY A 39 10.98 10.25 -2.35
CA GLY A 39 12.42 10.04 -2.27
C GLY A 39 12.83 8.97 -3.28
N ASP A 40 14.12 8.85 -3.58
CA ASP A 40 14.61 7.66 -4.31
C ASP A 40 14.31 6.43 -3.43
N VAL A 41 13.37 5.59 -3.86
CA VAL A 41 13.02 4.38 -3.12
C VAL A 41 13.74 3.25 -3.80
N GLU A 42 14.94 2.97 -3.34
CA GLU A 42 15.56 1.66 -3.52
C GLU A 42 14.61 0.62 -2.91
N ARG A 43 13.91 -0.10 -3.80
CA ARG A 43 12.92 -1.11 -3.44
C ARG A 43 13.64 -2.40 -3.01
N HIS A 44 14.35 -2.37 -1.90
CA HIS A 44 14.78 -3.61 -1.25
C HIS A 44 13.54 -4.27 -0.64
N LYS A 45 12.97 -5.26 -1.34
CA LYS A 45 11.92 -6.12 -0.81
C LYS A 45 12.55 -7.06 0.22
N VAL A 46 12.56 -6.65 1.49
CA VAL A 46 12.85 -7.58 2.59
C VAL A 46 11.54 -8.27 2.98
N ALA A 47 11.38 -9.51 2.57
CA ALA A 47 10.34 -10.39 3.10
C ALA A 47 10.91 -11.09 4.34
N LEU A 48 10.46 -10.69 5.53
CA LEU A 48 10.73 -11.44 6.75
C LEU A 48 9.76 -12.62 6.77
N LEU A 49 10.23 -13.79 6.36
CA LEU A 49 9.51 -15.04 6.54
C LEU A 49 9.67 -15.44 8.01
N PHE A 50 8.60 -15.32 8.79
CA PHE A 50 8.53 -15.96 10.10
C PHE A 50 8.26 -17.45 9.87
N GLY A 51 9.29 -18.27 10.02
CA GLY A 51 9.14 -19.71 10.19
C GLY A 51 8.98 -20.01 11.67
N ASP A 52 8.00 -20.83 12.01
CA ASP A 52 7.89 -21.42 13.35
C ASP A 52 9.03 -22.44 13.57
N PRO A 53 9.53 -22.59 14.81
CA PRO A 53 10.78 -23.29 15.15
C PRO A 53 10.78 -24.80 14.90
#